data_AF-A0A0U2W1Q1-F1
#
_entry.id   AF-A0A0U2W1Q1-F1
#
_cell.length_a   1.000
_cell.length_b   1.000
_cell.length_c   1.000
_cell.angle_alpha   90.00
_cell.angle_beta   90.00
_cell.angle_gamma   90.00
#
_symmetry.space_group_name_H-M   'P 1'
#
loop_
_entity.id
_entity.type
_entity.pdbx_description
1 polymer ?
#
loop_
_entity_poly.entity_id
_entity_poly.type
_entity_poly.pdbx_seq_one_letter_code
_entity_poly.pdbx_strand_id
1 'polypeptide(L)'
;MRSIADTYAKQALQSVRNVQQMKFAKEYGRLCHQFPIMVLTNGLRLTVAFFISKQKDEESPYTEYLKHIGLATGLDENWYKGDILNGSMTEYRDLTRRMLAASVWFKRYAEAILKVDPADMGD
;
A
#
# COMPACT_ATOMS: atom_id res chain seq x y z
N MET A 1 4.68 22.31 -12.80
CA MET A 1 5.31 21.16 -12.10
C MET A 1 4.27 20.60 -11.13
N ARG A 2 3.78 19.36 -11.31
CA ARG A 2 2.85 18.74 -10.34
C ARG A 2 3.69 18.20 -9.17
N SER A 3 3.26 18.42 -7.94
CA SER A 3 3.96 17.92 -6.75
C SER A 3 3.89 16.39 -6.69
N ILE A 4 4.95 15.73 -6.20
CA ILE A 4 4.95 14.27 -5.96
C ILE A 4 3.77 13.85 -5.06
N ALA A 5 3.39 14.71 -4.11
CA ALA A 5 2.23 14.46 -3.25
C ALA A 5 0.90 14.41 -4.03
N ASP A 6 0.76 15.21 -5.10
CA ASP A 6 -0.41 15.18 -5.98
C ASP A 6 -0.47 13.87 -6.78
N THR A 7 0.69 13.35 -7.22
CA THR A 7 0.78 12.03 -7.86
C THR A 7 0.33 10.92 -6.91
N TYR A 8 0.81 10.91 -5.66
CA TYR A 8 0.40 9.92 -4.67
C TYR A 8 -1.10 9.99 -4.37
N ALA A 9 -1.63 11.20 -4.18
CA ALA A 9 -3.04 11.40 -3.91
C ALA A 9 -3.93 10.90 -5.06
N LYS A 10 -3.58 11.20 -6.31
CA LYS A 10 -4.34 10.78 -7.49
C LYS A 10 -4.34 9.26 -7.66
N GLN A 11 -3.17 8.64 -7.54
CA GLN A 11 -3.08 7.20 -7.69
C GLN A 11 -3.81 6.47 -6.57
N ALA A 12 -3.63 6.91 -5.32
CA ALA A 12 -4.35 6.35 -4.18
C ALA A 12 -5.87 6.46 -4.35
N LEU A 13 -6.38 7.62 -4.79
CA LEU A 13 -7.80 7.83 -5.04
C LEU A 13 -8.33 6.85 -6.11
N GLN A 14 -7.61 6.71 -7.23
CA GLN A 14 -8.00 5.80 -8.30
C GLN A 14 -8.02 4.34 -7.81
N SER A 15 -6.95 3.91 -7.13
CA SER A 15 -6.82 2.57 -6.58
C SER A 15 -7.94 2.24 -5.60
N VAL A 16 -8.23 3.14 -4.65
CA VAL A 16 -9.31 2.94 -3.66
C VAL A 16 -10.69 2.90 -4.32
N ARG A 17 -10.93 3.70 -5.37
CA ARG A 17 -12.19 3.63 -6.14
C ARG A 17 -12.33 2.31 -6.90
N ASN A 18 -11.25 1.81 -7.49
CA ASN A 18 -11.27 0.55 -8.24
C ASN A 18 -11.65 -0.63 -7.34
N VAL A 19 -11.15 -0.65 -6.11
CA VAL A 19 -11.45 -1.74 -5.16
C VAL A 19 -12.79 -1.58 -4.45
N GLN A 20 -13.47 -0.43 -4.56
CA GLN A 20 -14.71 -0.14 -3.82
C GLN A 20 -15.82 -1.17 -4.07
N GLN A 21 -15.90 -1.70 -5.29
CA GLN A 21 -16.92 -2.69 -5.69
C GLN A 21 -16.46 -4.15 -5.52
N MET A 22 -15.23 -4.36 -5.04
CA MET A 22 -14.67 -5.70 -4.87
C MET A 22 -15.12 -6.31 -3.53
N LYS A 23 -15.27 -7.64 -3.50
CA LYS A 23 -15.70 -8.37 -2.29
C LYS A 23 -14.75 -8.17 -1.10
N PHE A 24 -13.47 -7.87 -1.38
CA PHE A 24 -12.43 -7.66 -0.37
C PHE A 24 -12.22 -6.18 0.00
N ALA A 25 -13.09 -5.25 -0.41
CA ALA A 25 -12.93 -3.82 -0.19
C ALA A 25 -12.63 -3.46 1.28
N LYS A 26 -13.36 -4.06 2.24
CA LYS A 26 -13.15 -3.81 3.67
C LYS A 26 -11.76 -4.25 4.13
N GLU A 27 -11.30 -5.42 3.69
CA GLU A 27 -9.97 -5.94 4.02
C GLU A 27 -8.87 -5.08 3.40
N TYR A 28 -9.03 -4.65 2.14
CA TYR A 28 -8.11 -3.70 1.51
C TYR A 28 -8.01 -2.40 2.31
N GLY A 29 -9.13 -1.89 2.80
CA GLY A 29 -9.16 -0.74 3.70
C GLY A 29 -8.37 -0.99 4.99
N ARG A 30 -8.55 -2.14 5.67
CA ARG A 30 -7.73 -2.53 6.84
C ARG A 30 -6.23 -2.51 6.50
N LEU A 31 -5.83 -3.04 5.35
CA LEU A 31 -4.43 -3.03 4.90
C LEU A 31 -3.87 -1.63 4.68
N CYS A 32 -4.66 -0.69 4.17
CA CYS A 32 -4.26 0.72 4.02
C CYS A 32 -3.87 1.37 5.35
N HIS A 33 -4.52 0.97 6.45
CA HIS A 33 -4.19 1.44 7.79
C HIS A 33 -3.01 0.69 8.39
N GLN A 34 -2.98 -0.63 8.21
CA GLN A 34 -1.98 -1.50 8.81
C GLN A 34 -0.58 -1.32 8.19
N PHE A 35 -0.50 -1.13 6.88
CA PHE A 35 0.77 -1.03 6.17
C PHE A 35 1.72 0.05 6.72
N PRO A 36 1.34 1.34 6.85
CA PRO A 36 2.25 2.35 7.40
C PRO A 36 2.71 2.01 8.82
N ILE A 37 1.85 1.41 9.63
CA ILE A 37 2.19 0.98 11.00
C ILE A 37 3.27 -0.11 10.93
N MET A 38 3.05 -1.15 10.14
CA MET A 38 4.01 -2.25 9.99
C MET A 38 5.34 -1.80 9.40
N VAL A 39 5.34 -0.88 8.42
CA VAL A 39 6.59 -0.36 7.85
C VAL A 39 7.39 0.41 8.91
N LEU A 40 6.73 1.17 9.80
CA LEU A 40 7.40 1.89 10.87
C LEU A 40 7.93 0.97 11.98
N THR A 41 7.22 -0.12 12.31
CA THR A 41 7.63 -1.03 13.38
C THR A 41 8.64 -2.09 12.91
N ASN A 42 8.45 -2.63 11.71
CA ASN A 42 9.13 -3.83 11.22
C ASN A 42 10.06 -3.54 10.03
N GLY A 43 9.95 -2.35 9.43
CA GLY A 43 10.61 -1.99 8.19
C GLY A 43 9.86 -2.47 6.94
N LEU A 44 10.19 -1.86 5.80
CA LEU A 44 9.54 -2.12 4.52
C LEU A 44 9.72 -3.57 4.06
N ARG A 45 10.94 -4.12 4.13
CA ARG A 45 11.24 -5.47 3.62
C ARG A 45 10.39 -6.54 4.32
N LEU A 46 10.37 -6.54 5.65
CA LEU A 46 9.61 -7.52 6.43
C LEU A 46 8.09 -7.34 6.25
N THR A 47 7.63 -6.09 6.15
CA THR A 47 6.21 -5.80 5.87
C THR A 47 5.79 -6.37 4.52
N VAL A 48 6.58 -6.16 3.47
CA VAL A 48 6.28 -6.70 2.13
C VAL A 48 6.32 -8.23 2.14
N ALA A 49 7.31 -8.84 2.78
CA ALA A 49 7.38 -10.29 2.92
C ALA A 49 6.13 -10.87 3.63
N PHE A 50 5.64 -10.19 4.68
CA PHE A 50 4.39 -10.57 5.34
C PHE A 50 3.19 -10.46 4.39
N PHE A 51 3.06 -9.37 3.64
CA PHE A 51 1.96 -9.19 2.69
C PHE A 51 1.99 -10.27 1.59
N ILE A 52 3.17 -10.61 1.08
CA ILE A 52 3.34 -11.72 0.12
C ILE A 52 2.88 -13.05 0.73
N SER A 53 3.26 -13.34 1.98
CA SER A 53 2.87 -14.60 2.65
C SER A 53 1.35 -14.72 2.90
N LYS A 54 0.61 -13.61 2.85
CA LYS A 54 -0.85 -13.56 3.00
C LYS A 54 -1.61 -13.61 1.68
N GLN A 55 -0.91 -13.57 0.54
CA GLN A 55 -1.52 -13.77 -0.77
C GLN A 55 -2.06 -15.20 -0.84
N LYS A 56 -3.38 -15.33 -0.93
CA LYS A 56 -4.04 -16.64 -1.15
C LYS A 56 -4.12 -16.95 -2.64
N ASP A 57 -4.49 -15.95 -3.43
CA ASP A 57 -4.66 -16.01 -4.89
C ASP A 57 -4.19 -14.67 -5.52
N GLU A 58 -4.17 -14.60 -6.86
CA GLU A 58 -3.82 -13.36 -7.58
C GLU A 58 -4.79 -12.20 -7.30
N GLU A 59 -6.07 -12.49 -7.04
CA GLU A 59 -7.09 -11.48 -6.69
C GLU A 59 -7.21 -11.22 -5.17
N SER A 60 -6.12 -11.37 -4.42
CA SER A 60 -6.13 -11.08 -2.98
C SER A 60 -6.02 -9.58 -2.68
N PRO A 61 -6.62 -9.07 -1.58
CA PRO A 61 -6.46 -7.68 -1.18
C PRO A 61 -5.00 -7.29 -0.93
N TYR A 62 -4.16 -8.25 -0.51
CA TYR A 62 -2.72 -8.06 -0.30
C TYR A 62 -1.99 -7.84 -1.63
N THR A 63 -2.32 -8.62 -2.66
CA THR A 63 -1.80 -8.47 -4.03
C THR A 63 -2.16 -7.10 -4.59
N GLU A 64 -3.45 -6.75 -4.54
CA GLU A 64 -3.95 -5.46 -5.03
C GLU A 64 -3.33 -4.27 -4.29
N TYR A 65 -3.17 -4.39 -2.97
CA TYR A 65 -2.53 -3.33 -2.19
C TYR A 65 -1.07 -3.10 -2.61
N LEU A 66 -0.28 -4.18 -2.71
CA LEU A 66 1.12 -4.09 -3.13
C LEU A 66 1.27 -3.53 -4.54
N LYS A 67 0.43 -3.97 -5.48
CA LYS A 67 0.37 -3.41 -6.83
C LYS A 67 0.10 -1.90 -6.81
N HIS A 68 -0.94 -1.48 -6.10
CA HIS A 68 -1.36 -0.08 -6.07
C HIS A 68 -0.35 0.86 -5.42
N ILE A 69 0.26 0.47 -4.29
CA ILE A 69 1.28 1.29 -3.63
C ILE A 69 2.58 1.36 -4.46
N GLY A 70 2.90 0.29 -5.19
CA GLY A 70 3.99 0.27 -6.17
C GLY A 70 3.80 1.31 -7.26
N LEU A 71 2.66 1.25 -7.95
CA LEU A 71 2.30 2.22 -8.99
C LEU A 71 2.30 3.66 -8.49
N ALA A 72 1.79 3.91 -7.28
CA ALA A 72 1.80 5.24 -6.67
C ALA A 72 3.21 5.79 -6.46
N THR A 73 4.16 4.92 -6.13
CA THR A 73 5.55 5.29 -5.89
C THR A 73 6.43 5.26 -7.14
N GLY A 74 5.84 5.01 -8.31
CA GLY A 74 6.54 4.96 -9.61
C GLY A 74 7.22 3.63 -9.90
N LEU A 75 6.83 2.56 -9.20
CA LEU A 75 7.29 1.20 -9.47
C LEU A 75 6.29 0.46 -10.37
N ASP A 76 6.72 -0.67 -10.93
CA ASP A 76 5.84 -1.58 -11.65
C ASP A 76 4.86 -2.31 -10.70
N GLU A 77 3.83 -2.94 -11.26
CA GLU A 77 2.82 -3.65 -10.48
C GLU A 77 3.33 -4.90 -9.74
N ASN A 78 4.48 -5.45 -10.14
CA ASN A 78 5.09 -6.66 -9.61
C ASN A 78 6.40 -6.37 -8.85
N TRP A 79 6.66 -5.12 -8.47
CA TRP A 79 7.92 -4.67 -7.86
C TRP A 79 8.38 -5.51 -6.66
N TYR A 80 7.43 -6.05 -5.92
CA TYR A 80 7.64 -6.87 -4.73
C TYR A 80 8.06 -8.32 -5.03
N LYS A 81 8.02 -8.75 -6.29
CA LYS A 81 8.50 -10.07 -6.74
C LYS A 81 9.98 -10.06 -7.13
N GLY A 82 10.59 -8.89 -7.29
CA GLY A 82 11.98 -8.72 -7.68
C GLY A 82 12.91 -8.32 -6.51
N ASP A 83 14.16 -8.02 -6.86
CA ASP A 83 15.22 -7.68 -5.90
C ASP A 83 15.26 -6.19 -5.49
N ILE A 84 14.22 -5.41 -5.78
CA ILE A 84 14.22 -3.97 -5.47
C ILE A 84 14.39 -3.69 -3.97
N LEU A 85 13.97 -4.63 -3.12
CA LEU A 85 14.16 -4.56 -1.67
C LEU A 85 15.60 -4.85 -1.24
N ASN A 86 16.44 -5.39 -2.13
CA ASN A 86 17.85 -5.75 -1.92
C ASN A 86 18.84 -4.73 -2.52
N GLY A 87 18.34 -3.59 -3.03
CA GLY A 87 19.17 -2.47 -3.49
C GLY A 87 20.05 -1.87 -2.38
N SER A 88 20.82 -0.84 -2.74
CA SER A 88 21.67 -0.13 -1.78
C SER A 88 20.86 0.43 -0.61
N MET A 89 21.53 0.65 0.54
CA MET A 89 20.90 1.25 1.72
C MET A 89 20.22 2.59 1.40
N THR A 90 20.80 3.40 0.51
CA THR A 90 20.24 4.68 0.08
C THR A 90 18.93 4.49 -0.68
N GLU A 91 18.90 3.59 -1.66
CA GLU A 91 17.71 3.28 -2.45
C GLU A 91 16.59 2.70 -1.59
N TYR A 92 16.94 1.79 -0.66
CA TYR A 92 15.98 1.20 0.27
C TYR A 92 15.35 2.24 1.20
N ARG A 93 16.16 3.16 1.75
CA ARG A 93 15.65 4.25 2.61
C ARG A 93 14.80 5.23 1.83
N ASP A 94 15.18 5.54 0.60
CA ASP A 94 14.38 6.39 -0.27
C ASP A 94 13.02 5.76 -0.57
N LEU A 95 13.02 4.49 -1.00
CA LEU A 95 11.81 3.73 -1.26
C LEU A 95 10.89 3.67 -0.03
N THR A 96 11.46 3.40 1.15
CA THR A 96 10.71 3.37 2.41
C THR A 96 10.00 4.70 2.68
N ARG A 97 10.69 5.84 2.48
CA ARG A 97 10.08 7.17 2.64
C ARG A 97 8.95 7.42 1.64
N ARG A 98 9.15 7.06 0.37
CA ARG A 98 8.12 7.19 -0.68
C ARG A 98 6.89 6.33 -0.39
N MET A 99 7.09 5.09 0.03
CA MET A 99 6.00 4.16 0.40
C MET A 99 5.21 4.67 1.61
N LEU A 100 5.87 5.20 2.63
CA LEU A 100 5.21 5.82 3.78
C LEU A 100 4.43 7.08 3.39
N ALA A 101 5.02 7.95 2.55
CA ALA A 101 4.33 9.16 2.08
C ALA A 101 3.10 8.84 1.24
N ALA A 102 3.18 7.82 0.37
CA ALA A 102 2.04 7.36 -0.42
C ALA A 102 0.96 6.71 0.45
N SER A 103 1.32 5.86 1.41
CA SER A 103 0.35 5.11 2.22
C SER A 103 -0.55 6.00 3.09
N VAL A 104 -0.09 7.21 3.46
CA VAL A 104 -0.94 8.21 4.12
C VAL A 104 -2.17 8.57 3.27
N TRP A 105 -2.03 8.68 1.94
CA TRP A 105 -3.16 8.96 1.05
C TRP A 105 -4.09 7.75 0.90
N PHE A 106 -3.52 6.54 0.83
CA PHE A 106 -4.32 5.30 0.81
C PHE A 106 -5.18 5.18 2.06
N LYS A 107 -4.59 5.40 3.24
CA LYS A 107 -5.32 5.42 4.52
C LYS A 107 -6.49 6.42 4.47
N ARG A 108 -6.22 7.69 4.12
CA ARG A 108 -7.25 8.75 4.08
C ARG A 108 -8.42 8.41 3.15
N TYR A 109 -8.13 7.86 1.97
CA TYR A 109 -9.18 7.50 1.02
C TYR A 109 -9.90 6.21 1.39
N ALA A 110 -9.23 5.24 2.00
CA ALA A 110 -9.88 4.06 2.55
C ALA A 110 -10.93 4.45 3.62
N GLU A 111 -10.58 5.34 4.55
CA GLU A 111 -11.51 5.90 5.54
C GLU A 111 -12.70 6.60 4.86
N ALA A 112 -12.40 7.48 3.89
CA ALA A 112 -13.42 8.32 3.26
C ALA A 112 -14.39 7.54 2.34
N ILE A 113 -13.88 6.57 1.56
CA ILE A 113 -14.59 5.90 0.46
C ILE A 113 -15.05 4.51 0.86
N LEU A 114 -14.17 3.73 1.51
CA LEU A 114 -14.47 2.35 1.92
C LEU A 114 -15.12 2.29 3.31
N LYS A 115 -15.20 3.43 4.01
CA LYS A 115 -15.83 3.57 5.34
C LYS A 115 -15.23 2.62 6.37
N VAL A 116 -13.91 2.37 6.27
CA VAL A 116 -13.17 1.58 7.25
C VAL A 116 -12.69 2.51 8.35
N ASP A 117 -13.15 2.27 9.58
CA ASP A 117 -12.68 3.02 10.75
C ASP A 117 -11.45 2.32 11.36
N PRO A 118 -10.46 3.05 11.89
CA PRO A 118 -9.42 2.46 12.73
C PRO A 118 -9.94 1.50 13.82
N ALA A 119 -11.15 1.73 14.35
CA ALA A 119 -11.80 0.85 15.32
C ALA A 119 -12.16 -0.54 14.76
N ASP A 120 -12.39 -0.67 13.44
CA ASP A 120 -12.69 -1.96 12.77
C ASP A 120 -11.46 -2.90 12.70
N MET A 121 -10.27 -2.46 13.15
CA MET A 121 -9.06 -3.27 13.13
C MET A 121 -8.92 -4.22 14.35
N GLY A 122 -9.78 -4.07 15.37
CA GLY A 122 -9.69 -4.77 16.65
C GLY A 122 -10.46 -6.09 16.79
N ASP A 123 -11.27 -6.45 15.80
CA ASP A 123 -12.02 -7.72 15.74
C ASP A 123 -11.41 -8.70 14.73
#